data_AF-A0A3R7D6V7-F1
#
_entry.id   AF-A0A3R7D6V7-F1
#
_cell.length_a   1.000
_cell.length_b   1.000
_cell.length_c   1.000
_cell.angle_alpha   90.00
_cell.angle_beta   90.00
_cell.angle_gamma   90.00
#
_symmetry.space_group_name_H-M   'P 1'
#
loop_
_entity.id
_entity.type
_entity.pdbx_description
1 polymer ?
#
loop_
_entity_poly.entity_id
_entity_poly.type
_entity_poly.pdbx_seq_one_letter_code
_entity_poly.pdbx_strand_id
1 'polypeptide(L)'
;MSPPTAGDDGEIPWAYVAPATVQEEEPQISVPDEIVEAGIVTPGESAVWSYEDTTGVLIVSNQELEMDAYVRIGEMTVQQHQNVVRFPAPIQVNPQLVRDQILQQHVHDDAIVEPGERYHFVYRMDGMASGETRSCYLFTDQQVIEHLPDPTDWSKTFAEVPHFY
;
A
#
# COMPACT_ATOMS: atom_id res chain seq x y z
N MET A 1 21.47 -25.62 23.56
CA MET A 1 21.68 -24.90 22.29
C MET A 1 20.98 -23.57 22.44
N SER A 2 21.74 -22.48 22.52
CA SER A 2 21.19 -21.13 22.52
C SER A 2 20.86 -20.74 21.07
N PRO A 3 19.79 -19.98 20.82
CA PRO A 3 19.55 -19.46 19.47
C PRO A 3 20.68 -18.50 19.08
N PRO A 4 21.01 -18.39 17.78
CA PRO A 4 21.98 -17.41 17.33
C PRO A 4 21.43 -16.00 17.56
N THR A 5 22.21 -15.20 18.28
CA THR A 5 22.03 -13.75 18.39
C THR A 5 22.34 -13.17 17.01
N ALA A 6 21.30 -12.80 16.26
CA ALA A 6 21.47 -12.01 15.05
C ALA A 6 22.09 -10.66 15.43
N GLY A 7 22.98 -10.18 14.56
CA GLY A 7 23.70 -8.94 14.73
C GLY A 7 22.76 -7.75 14.94
N ASP A 8 23.20 -6.91 15.87
CA ASP A 8 22.67 -5.61 16.24
C ASP A 8 23.06 -4.60 15.14
N ASP A 9 22.26 -4.53 14.08
CA ASP A 9 22.07 -3.32 13.28
C ASP A 9 20.56 -3.06 13.34
N GLY A 10 20.17 -2.03 14.09
CA GLY A 10 18.78 -1.72 14.47
C GLY A 10 17.88 -1.27 13.31
N GLU A 11 17.79 -2.07 12.25
CA GLU A 11 16.84 -1.88 11.17
C GLU A 11 15.45 -2.32 11.64
N ILE A 12 14.56 -1.33 11.70
CA ILE A 12 13.19 -1.56 12.12
C ILE A 12 12.48 -2.35 11.01
N PRO A 13 11.88 -3.51 11.33
CA PRO A 13 11.40 -4.45 10.34
C PRO A 13 10.23 -3.90 9.52
N TRP A 14 10.17 -4.35 8.28
CA TRP A 14 9.00 -4.22 7.41
C TRP A 14 7.95 -5.27 7.77
N ALA A 15 6.69 -4.87 7.79
CA ALA A 15 5.57 -5.76 7.98
C ALA A 15 4.94 -6.08 6.61
N TYR A 16 5.00 -7.36 6.23
CA TYR A 16 4.11 -7.93 5.21
C TYR A 16 2.86 -8.43 5.94
N VAL A 17 1.68 -8.00 5.48
CA VAL A 17 0.43 -8.37 6.14
C VAL A 17 -0.23 -9.55 5.42
N ALA A 18 -0.91 -9.26 4.32
CA ALA A 18 -1.62 -10.25 3.53
C ALA A 18 -2.04 -9.61 2.21
N PRO A 19 -2.35 -10.41 1.18
CA PRO A 19 -3.00 -9.90 -0.01
C PRO A 19 -4.48 -9.62 0.23
N ALA A 20 -4.99 -8.61 -0.47
CA ALA A 20 -6.41 -8.44 -0.70
C ALA A 20 -6.71 -8.32 -2.19
N THR A 21 -7.89 -8.78 -2.58
CA THR A 21 -8.35 -8.72 -3.97
C THR A 21 -9.35 -7.58 -4.14
N VAL A 22 -9.21 -6.81 -5.20
CA VAL A 22 -10.16 -5.79 -5.63
C VAL A 22 -11.45 -6.48 -6.06
N GLN A 23 -12.59 -6.12 -5.47
CA GLN A 23 -13.87 -6.74 -5.83
C GLN A 23 -14.30 -6.42 -7.26
N GLU A 24 -14.99 -7.36 -7.93
CA GLU A 24 -15.40 -7.20 -9.32
C GLU A 24 -16.59 -6.24 -9.51
N GLU A 25 -17.63 -6.35 -8.68
CA GLU A 25 -18.88 -5.61 -8.87
C GLU A 25 -18.81 -4.17 -8.34
N GLU A 26 -18.11 -4.01 -7.22
CA GLU A 26 -17.82 -2.71 -6.61
C GLU A 26 -16.32 -2.69 -6.29
N PRO A 27 -15.43 -2.15 -7.15
CA PRO A 27 -13.99 -2.18 -6.92
C PRO A 27 -13.59 -1.50 -5.61
N GLN A 28 -13.55 -2.34 -4.58
CA GLN A 28 -13.17 -2.04 -3.22
C GLN A 28 -12.12 -3.07 -2.82
N ILE A 29 -11.16 -2.63 -2.02
CA ILE A 29 -10.13 -3.48 -1.45
C ILE A 29 -10.47 -3.69 0.03
N SER A 30 -10.59 -4.95 0.43
CA SER A 30 -10.70 -5.30 1.85
C SER A 30 -9.38 -4.99 2.56
N VAL A 31 -9.45 -4.27 3.66
CA VAL A 31 -8.28 -3.90 4.45
C VAL A 31 -8.00 -5.03 5.44
N PRO A 32 -6.78 -5.58 5.46
CA PRO A 32 -6.39 -6.51 6.52
C PRO A 32 -6.47 -5.85 7.91
N ASP A 33 -6.87 -6.62 8.92
CA ASP A 33 -7.04 -6.12 10.28
C ASP A 33 -5.74 -5.52 10.82
N GLU A 34 -4.58 -6.06 10.46
CA GLU A 34 -3.28 -5.58 10.92
C GLU A 34 -2.97 -4.15 10.44
N ILE A 35 -3.48 -3.74 9.28
CA ILE A 35 -3.33 -2.35 8.77
C ILE A 35 -4.20 -1.40 9.60
N VAL A 36 -5.37 -1.86 10.04
CA VAL A 36 -6.28 -1.11 10.92
C VAL A 36 -5.71 -1.04 12.33
N GLU A 37 -5.18 -2.14 12.86
CA GLU A 37 -4.53 -2.21 14.18
C GLU A 37 -3.27 -1.35 14.26
N ALA A 38 -2.51 -1.27 13.16
CA ALA A 38 -1.38 -0.35 13.02
C ALA A 38 -1.83 1.13 12.95
N GLY A 39 -3.13 1.41 12.83
CA GLY A 39 -3.69 2.75 12.72
C GLY A 39 -3.32 3.46 11.42
N ILE A 40 -2.83 2.74 10.41
CA ILE A 40 -2.50 3.31 9.10
C ILE A 40 -3.78 3.86 8.45
N VAL A 41 -4.90 3.20 8.71
CA VAL A 41 -6.23 3.67 8.33
C VAL A 41 -7.21 3.48 9.47
N THR A 42 -8.24 4.32 9.49
CA THR A 42 -9.31 4.25 10.49
C THR A 42 -10.67 4.26 9.79
N PRO A 43 -11.58 3.33 10.10
CA PRO A 43 -12.96 3.40 9.63
C PRO A 43 -13.63 4.75 9.91
N GLY A 44 -14.23 5.34 8.89
CA GLY A 44 -14.89 6.64 8.96
C GLY A 44 -13.98 7.84 8.75
N GLU A 45 -12.65 7.65 8.70
CA GLU A 45 -11.70 8.69 8.31
C GLU A 45 -11.40 8.65 6.81
N SER A 46 -10.80 9.71 6.30
CA SER A 46 -10.28 9.77 4.94
C SER A 46 -8.96 9.01 4.84
N ALA A 47 -8.78 8.30 3.73
CA ALA A 47 -7.50 7.77 3.27
C ALA A 47 -7.13 8.45 1.95
N VAL A 48 -5.88 8.89 1.84
CA VAL A 48 -5.30 9.50 0.66
C VAL A 48 -4.57 8.43 -0.15
N TRP A 49 -4.92 8.38 -1.44
CA TRP A 49 -4.31 7.53 -2.44
C TRP A 49 -3.27 8.32 -3.20
N SER A 50 -2.07 7.77 -3.28
CA SER A 50 -0.97 8.30 -4.07
C SER A 50 -0.26 7.17 -4.79
N TYR A 51 0.55 7.47 -5.78
CA TYR A 51 1.57 6.54 -6.26
C TYR A 51 2.94 7.22 -6.17
N GLU A 52 3.99 6.41 -6.09
CA GLU A 52 5.37 6.88 -6.19
C GLU A 52 5.77 7.00 -7.66
N ASP A 53 6.27 8.16 -8.07
CA ASP A 53 6.42 8.53 -9.48
C ASP A 53 7.46 7.72 -10.24
N THR A 54 8.48 7.22 -9.56
CA THR A 54 9.58 6.46 -10.17
C THR A 54 9.21 5.00 -10.38
N THR A 55 8.54 4.37 -9.42
CA THR A 55 8.23 2.93 -9.44
C THR A 55 6.77 2.61 -9.75
N GLY A 56 5.87 3.60 -9.71
CA GLY A 56 4.44 3.38 -9.88
C GLY A 56 3.79 2.62 -8.73
N VAL A 57 4.49 2.39 -7.61
CA VAL A 57 3.93 1.68 -6.46
C VAL A 57 2.83 2.51 -5.82
N LEU A 58 1.68 1.87 -5.59
CA LEU A 58 0.52 2.50 -5.00
C LEU A 58 0.69 2.64 -3.47
N ILE A 59 0.23 3.76 -2.94
CA ILE A 59 0.35 4.12 -1.52
C ILE A 59 -1.02 4.54 -1.00
N VAL A 60 -1.39 3.98 0.15
CA VAL A 60 -2.50 4.48 0.96
C VAL A 60 -1.94 5.11 2.21
N SER A 61 -2.48 6.26 2.59
CA SER A 61 -2.03 7.04 3.74
C SER A 61 -3.20 7.71 4.45
N ASN A 62 -3.06 8.01 5.75
CA ASN A 62 -4.10 8.72 6.50
C ASN A 62 -4.13 10.24 6.20
N GLN A 63 -3.11 10.78 5.53
CA GLN A 63 -2.96 12.19 5.17
C GLN A 63 -2.17 12.31 3.87
N GLU A 64 -2.22 13.48 3.23
CA GLU A 64 -1.49 13.74 1.99
C GLU A 64 0.03 13.66 2.22
N LEU A 65 0.72 13.01 1.28
CA LEU A 65 2.18 12.90 1.30
C LEU A 65 2.78 14.14 0.63
N GLU A 66 3.66 14.84 1.33
CA GLU A 66 4.15 16.16 0.91
C GLU A 66 5.43 16.13 0.04
N MET A 67 5.92 14.95 -0.36
CA MET A 67 7.14 14.84 -1.16
C MET A 67 6.82 14.82 -2.66
N ASP A 68 7.66 15.49 -3.45
CA ASP A 68 7.51 15.60 -4.92
C ASP A 68 7.46 14.24 -5.64
N ALA A 69 8.07 13.20 -5.06
CA ALA A 69 8.04 11.83 -5.57
C ALA A 69 6.68 11.15 -5.45
N TYR A 70 5.72 11.74 -4.72
CA TYR A 70 4.39 11.19 -4.54
C TYR A 70 3.37 12.01 -5.29
N VAL A 71 2.58 11.33 -6.12
CA VAL A 71 1.50 11.96 -6.84
C VAL A 71 0.18 11.49 -6.29
N ARG A 72 -0.60 12.46 -5.80
CA ARG A 72 -1.94 12.21 -5.27
C ARG A 72 -2.92 11.86 -6.39
N ILE A 73 -3.59 10.73 -6.22
CA ILE A 73 -4.68 10.25 -7.08
C ILE A 73 -6.03 10.74 -6.56
N GLY A 74 -6.22 10.70 -5.23
CA GLY A 74 -7.49 11.07 -4.64
C GLY A 74 -7.57 10.81 -3.14
N GLU A 75 -8.75 11.06 -2.58
CA GLU A 75 -9.02 10.89 -1.15
C GLU A 75 -10.39 10.25 -0.99
N MET A 76 -10.47 9.21 -0.16
CA MET A 76 -11.65 8.38 -0.01
C MET A 76 -11.92 8.06 1.45
N THR A 77 -13.18 8.08 1.86
CA THR A 77 -13.56 7.64 3.21
C THR A 77 -13.42 6.13 3.34
N VAL A 78 -12.70 5.70 4.37
CA VAL A 78 -12.57 4.29 4.76
C VAL A 78 -13.93 3.79 5.27
N GLN A 79 -14.46 2.76 4.64
CA GLN A 79 -15.77 2.20 4.97
C GLN A 79 -15.63 0.99 5.88
N GLN A 80 -16.63 0.76 6.73
CA GLN A 80 -16.75 -0.48 7.49
C GLN A 80 -18.13 -1.06 7.28
N HIS A 81 -18.18 -2.30 6.79
CA HIS A 81 -19.42 -3.03 6.58
C HIS A 81 -19.28 -4.45 7.12
N GLN A 82 -20.19 -4.86 8.02
CA GLN A 82 -20.19 -6.20 8.64
C GLN A 82 -18.83 -6.61 9.24
N ASN A 83 -18.18 -5.69 9.95
CA ASN A 83 -16.84 -5.83 10.54
C ASN A 83 -15.67 -5.91 9.55
N VAL A 84 -15.91 -5.79 8.25
CA VAL A 84 -14.83 -5.70 7.26
C VAL A 84 -14.57 -4.24 6.92
N VAL A 85 -13.33 -3.80 7.11
CA VAL A 85 -12.86 -2.48 6.70
C VAL A 85 -12.52 -2.52 5.21
N ARG A 86 -12.88 -1.47 4.47
CA ARG A 86 -12.76 -1.41 3.01
C ARG A 86 -12.36 -0.02 2.55
N PHE A 87 -11.57 0.03 1.49
CA PHE A 87 -11.35 1.26 0.73
C PHE A 87 -12.01 1.15 -0.65
N PRO A 88 -12.71 2.17 -1.15
CA PRO A 88 -13.04 2.22 -2.56
C PRO A 88 -11.75 2.43 -3.37
N ALA A 89 -11.59 1.66 -4.44
CA ALA A 89 -10.48 1.83 -5.36
C ALA A 89 -10.58 3.20 -6.04
N PRO A 90 -9.46 3.90 -6.31
CA PRO A 90 -9.48 5.24 -6.92
C PRO A 90 -10.29 5.30 -8.22
N ILE A 91 -10.24 4.22 -9.02
CA ILE A 91 -10.94 4.11 -10.31
C ILE A 91 -12.47 4.26 -10.16
N GLN A 92 -13.03 3.97 -8.99
CA GLN A 92 -14.46 3.92 -8.77
C GLN A 92 -15.10 5.31 -8.68
N VAL A 93 -14.35 6.31 -8.21
CA VAL A 93 -14.92 7.64 -7.95
C VAL A 93 -14.81 8.56 -9.16
N ASN A 94 -13.78 8.41 -10.00
CA ASN A 94 -13.71 9.10 -11.27
C ASN A 94 -12.76 8.40 -12.27
N PRO A 95 -13.19 7.33 -12.94
CA PRO A 95 -12.32 6.51 -13.78
C PRO A 95 -11.68 7.32 -14.92
N GLN A 96 -12.43 8.30 -15.46
CA GLN A 96 -11.96 9.16 -16.54
C GLN A 96 -10.94 10.17 -16.04
N LEU A 97 -11.19 10.83 -14.90
CA LEU A 97 -10.23 11.75 -14.29
C LEU A 97 -8.97 11.05 -13.83
N VAL A 98 -9.08 9.85 -13.25
CA VAL A 98 -7.92 9.06 -12.84
C VAL A 98 -7.11 8.69 -14.07
N ARG A 99 -7.74 8.19 -15.14
CA ARG A 99 -7.03 7.92 -16.41
C ARG A 99 -6.46 9.18 -17.05
N ASP A 100 -7.16 10.31 -17.04
CA ASP A 100 -6.69 11.56 -17.61
C ASP A 100 -5.54 12.16 -16.80
N GLN A 101 -5.58 12.07 -15.46
CA GLN A 101 -4.46 12.41 -14.59
C GLN A 101 -3.28 11.48 -14.84
N ILE A 102 -3.53 10.18 -15.02
CA ILE A 102 -2.51 9.18 -15.34
C ILE A 102 -1.80 9.54 -16.66
N LEU A 103 -2.58 9.83 -17.70
CA LEU A 103 -2.07 10.21 -19.02
C LEU A 103 -1.39 11.59 -19.05
N GLN A 104 -1.86 12.55 -18.25
CA GLN A 104 -1.30 13.91 -18.21
C GLN A 104 -0.04 14.00 -17.34
N GLN A 105 0.07 13.20 -16.30
CA GLN A 105 1.18 13.21 -15.35
C GLN A 105 2.24 12.13 -15.65
N HIS A 106 2.20 11.50 -16.83
CA HIS A 106 3.10 10.41 -17.24
C HIS A 106 3.14 9.26 -16.22
N VAL A 107 1.99 8.97 -15.66
CA VAL A 107 1.86 7.98 -14.60
C VAL A 107 1.99 6.60 -15.21
N HIS A 108 2.70 5.73 -14.50
CA HIS A 108 2.87 4.33 -14.91
C HIS A 108 1.51 3.64 -15.03
N ASP A 109 1.31 2.83 -16.07
CA ASP A 109 0.04 2.11 -16.29
C ASP A 109 -0.34 1.23 -15.08
N ASP A 110 0.66 0.78 -14.31
CA ASP A 110 0.49 -0.03 -13.09
C ASP A 110 -0.12 0.73 -11.89
N ALA A 111 -0.31 2.06 -11.99
CA ALA A 111 -1.02 2.82 -10.96
C ALA A 111 -2.56 2.66 -11.07
N ILE A 112 -3.05 2.00 -12.12
CA ILE A 112 -4.48 1.74 -12.33
C ILE A 112 -4.89 0.51 -11.52
N VAL A 113 -5.73 0.72 -10.51
CA VAL A 113 -6.36 -0.38 -9.76
C VAL A 113 -7.52 -0.96 -10.57
N GLU A 114 -7.38 -2.20 -11.04
CA GLU A 114 -8.41 -2.92 -11.80
C GLU A 114 -9.20 -3.92 -10.93
N PRO A 115 -10.50 -4.16 -11.22
CA PRO A 115 -11.27 -5.20 -10.55
C PRO A 115 -10.64 -6.59 -10.76
N GLY A 116 -10.58 -7.40 -9.71
CA GLY A 116 -9.97 -8.73 -9.72
C GLY A 116 -8.46 -8.75 -9.45
N GLU A 117 -7.79 -7.58 -9.44
CA GLU A 117 -6.37 -7.50 -9.08
C GLU A 117 -6.13 -7.83 -7.61
N ARG A 118 -4.93 -8.34 -7.34
CA ARG A 118 -4.48 -8.69 -6.00
C ARG A 118 -3.35 -7.78 -5.57
N TYR A 119 -3.54 -7.14 -4.42
CA TYR A 119 -2.58 -6.21 -3.84
C TYR A 119 -2.09 -6.72 -2.48
N HIS A 120 -0.81 -6.53 -2.23
CA HIS A 120 -0.11 -6.92 -1.01
C HIS A 120 0.22 -5.71 -0.18
N PHE A 121 -0.24 -5.70 1.07
CA PHE A 121 0.01 -4.61 1.99
C PHE A 121 1.36 -4.75 2.67
N VAL A 122 2.17 -3.70 2.56
CA VAL A 122 3.52 -3.64 3.10
C VAL A 122 3.73 -2.28 3.75
N TYR A 123 4.26 -2.25 4.97
CA TYR A 123 4.62 -0.99 5.63
C TYR A 123 5.84 -1.16 6.52
N ARG A 124 6.56 -0.07 6.75
CA ARG A 124 7.68 -0.04 7.70
C ARG A 124 7.13 0.20 9.10
N MET A 125 7.54 -0.61 10.08
CA MET A 125 7.04 -0.44 11.46
C MET A 125 7.47 0.88 12.10
N ASP A 126 8.50 1.55 11.55
CA ASP A 126 8.88 2.92 11.92
C ASP A 126 8.73 3.89 10.75
N GLY A 127 8.31 5.11 11.07
CA GLY A 127 7.96 6.15 10.12
C GLY A 127 6.57 5.98 9.50
N MET A 128 6.26 4.80 8.95
CA MET A 128 5.00 4.57 8.24
C MET A 128 3.85 4.12 9.16
N ALA A 129 4.13 3.51 10.30
CA ALA A 129 3.10 3.13 11.29
C ALA A 129 3.16 3.95 12.59
N SER A 130 4.27 4.67 12.84
CA SER A 130 4.54 5.34 14.12
C SER A 130 4.48 6.87 14.09
N GLY A 131 4.21 7.48 12.92
CA GLY A 131 4.20 8.94 12.71
C GLY A 131 2.80 9.60 12.71
N GLU A 132 2.76 10.92 12.50
CA GLU A 132 1.52 11.67 12.24
C GLU A 132 0.91 11.27 10.88
N THR A 133 1.79 11.20 9.87
CA THR A 133 1.51 10.58 8.58
C THR A 133 1.83 9.10 8.67
N ARG A 134 0.82 8.27 8.48
CA ARG A 134 0.91 6.82 8.47
C ARG A 134 0.49 6.31 7.10
N SER A 135 1.20 5.32 6.59
CA SER A 135 1.02 4.84 5.23
C SER A 135 1.33 3.37 5.08
N CYS A 136 0.87 2.78 3.99
CA CYS A 136 1.28 1.48 3.52
C CYS A 136 1.39 1.48 2.00
N TYR A 137 2.31 0.67 1.49
CA TYR A 137 2.42 0.34 0.08
C TYR A 137 1.47 -0.80 -0.26
N LEU A 138 0.93 -0.72 -1.47
CA LEU A 138 0.12 -1.76 -2.09
C LEU A 138 0.87 -2.25 -3.33
N PHE A 139 1.42 -3.45 -3.25
CA PHE A 139 2.18 -4.07 -4.35
C PHE A 139 1.31 -5.07 -5.11
N THR A 140 1.36 -5.10 -6.44
CA THR A 140 0.80 -6.20 -7.23
C THR A 140 1.60 -7.49 -7.03
N ASP A 141 1.06 -8.66 -7.40
CA ASP A 141 1.83 -9.92 -7.38
C ASP A 141 3.18 -9.78 -8.13
N GLN A 142 3.20 -9.07 -9.25
CA GLN A 142 4.43 -8.84 -10.03
C GLN A 142 5.43 -7.97 -9.28
N GLN A 143 4.98 -6.83 -8.74
CA GLN A 143 5.88 -5.94 -8.00
C GLN A 143 6.41 -6.62 -6.74
N VAL A 144 5.59 -7.44 -6.05
CA VAL A 144 6.09 -8.26 -4.93
C VAL A 144 7.19 -9.21 -5.39
N ILE A 145 7.04 -9.91 -6.52
CA ILE A 145 8.07 -10.83 -7.02
C ILE A 145 9.36 -10.09 -7.39
N GLU A 146 9.25 -8.93 -8.03
CA GLU A 146 10.39 -8.08 -8.41
C GLU A 146 11.10 -7.49 -7.18
N HIS A 147 10.35 -7.29 -6.10
CA HIS A 147 10.80 -6.71 -4.85
C HIS A 147 10.88 -7.72 -3.69
N LEU A 148 10.93 -9.03 -3.92
CA LEU A 148 11.23 -10.00 -2.87
C LEU A 148 12.63 -10.58 -3.09
N PRO A 149 13.48 -10.63 -2.05
CA PRO A 149 14.78 -11.30 -2.15
C PRO A 149 14.62 -12.81 -2.39
N ASP A 150 13.50 -13.39 -1.96
CA ASP A 150 13.11 -14.77 -2.25
C ASP A 150 11.61 -14.86 -2.53
N PRO A 151 11.17 -15.02 -3.80
CA PRO A 151 9.75 -15.10 -4.16
C PRO A 151 9.07 -16.40 -3.69
N THR A 152 9.82 -17.30 -3.05
CA THR A 152 9.28 -18.56 -2.48
C THR A 152 9.05 -18.50 -0.97
N ASP A 153 9.52 -17.46 -0.29
CA ASP A 153 9.35 -17.27 1.16
C ASP A 153 8.81 -15.87 1.50
N TRP A 154 7.49 -15.78 1.48
CA TRP A 154 6.71 -14.56 1.73
C TRP A 154 6.64 -14.19 3.23
N SER A 155 7.16 -15.07 4.10
CA SER A 155 7.14 -14.93 5.56
C SER A 155 8.41 -14.30 6.12
N LYS A 156 9.46 -14.22 5.31
CA LYS A 156 10.63 -13.41 5.63
C LYS A 156 10.25 -11.96 5.38
N THR A 157 10.22 -11.20 6.47
CA THR A 157 10.40 -9.75 6.52
C THR A 157 11.17 -9.28 5.29
N PHE A 158 10.67 -8.27 4.56
CA PHE A 158 11.45 -7.62 3.49
C PHE A 158 12.82 -7.31 4.08
N ALA A 159 13.84 -8.10 3.71
CA ALA A 159 15.13 -8.04 4.37
C ALA A 159 15.77 -6.67 4.10
N GLU A 160 15.59 -6.17 2.87
CA GLU A 160 15.90 -4.84 2.38
C GLU A 160 15.21 -4.70 1.02
N VAL A 161 14.18 -3.86 0.83
CA VAL A 161 13.69 -3.56 -0.53
C VAL A 161 12.90 -2.24 -0.61
N PRO A 162 12.97 -1.46 -1.70
CA PRO A 162 14.11 -1.09 -2.55
C PRO A 162 14.65 0.31 -2.20
N HIS A 163 15.91 0.58 -2.55
CA HIS A 163 16.43 1.95 -2.59
C HIS A 163 15.73 2.71 -3.72
N PHE A 164 14.80 3.58 -3.37
CA PHE A 164 14.32 4.63 -4.26
C PHE A 164 15.45 5.67 -4.30
N TYR A 165 16.16 5.72 -5.42
CA TYR A 165 17.28 6.64 -5.65
C TYR A 165 16.84 8.10 -5.70
#